data_AF-A0A1C6FD99-F1
#
_entry.id   AF-A0A1C6FD99-F1
#
_cell.length_a   1.000
_cell.length_b   1.000
_cell.length_c   1.000
_cell.angle_alpha   90.00
_cell.angle_beta   90.00
_cell.angle_gamma   90.00
#
_symmetry.space_group_name_H-M   'P 1'
#
loop_
_entity.id
_entity.type
_entity.pdbx_description
1 polymer ?
#
loop_
_entity_poly.entity_id
_entity_poly.type
_entity_poly.pdbx_seq_one_letter_code
_entity_poly.pdbx_strand_id
1 'polypeptide(L)'
;MTYKYTEDDYCDLFSKKICDNCGKCLEEDGIDIRAINIDDIAKTVEENSFIEEELKNALEALKEEEKDSEENINEEITLENYNDILDKMDLEDDYVDAFDNIVYFDELGVDNDTELDELTEEIYPGIRKMKK
;
A
#
# COMPACT_ATOMS: atom_id res chain seq x y z
N MET A 1 26.03 -7.83 23.43
CA MET A 1 26.49 -6.83 22.46
C MET A 1 25.72 -7.08 21.19
N THR A 2 24.79 -6.19 20.83
CA THR A 2 24.13 -6.23 19.53
C THR A 2 25.11 -5.65 18.52
N TYR A 3 25.71 -6.49 17.69
CA TYR A 3 26.55 -6.03 16.59
C TYR A 3 25.67 -5.24 15.63
N LYS A 4 26.12 -4.04 15.23
CA LYS A 4 25.36 -3.11 14.37
C LYS A 4 25.13 -3.67 12.95
N TYR A 5 25.95 -4.62 12.53
CA TYR A 5 25.92 -5.25 11.22
C TYR A 5 26.05 -6.76 11.39
N THR A 6 25.35 -7.48 10.54
CA THR A 6 25.35 -8.93 10.39
C THR A 6 26.38 -9.36 9.34
N GLU A 7 26.68 -10.66 9.24
CA GLU A 7 27.63 -11.16 8.23
C GLU A 7 27.15 -10.86 6.80
N ASP A 8 25.84 -10.80 6.58
CA ASP A 8 25.20 -10.50 5.30
C ASP A 8 25.37 -9.04 4.85
N ASP A 9 25.72 -8.13 5.77
CA ASP A 9 25.96 -6.71 5.44
C ASP A 9 27.35 -6.48 4.81
N TYR A 10 28.22 -7.50 4.80
CA TYR A 10 29.58 -7.39 4.29
C TYR A 10 29.68 -7.88 2.84
N CYS A 11 30.59 -7.26 2.09
CA CYS A 11 30.82 -7.60 0.69
C CYS A 11 31.48 -8.98 0.55
N ASP A 12 30.90 -9.82 -0.32
CA ASP A 12 31.40 -11.17 -0.61
C ASP A 12 32.85 -11.18 -1.13
N LEU A 13 33.20 -10.20 -1.97
CA LEU A 13 34.56 -10.05 -2.50
C LEU A 13 35.54 -9.43 -1.50
N PHE A 14 35.04 -8.59 -0.61
CA PHE A 14 35.86 -7.81 0.32
C PHE A 14 35.26 -7.86 1.72
N SER A 15 35.55 -8.91 2.48
CA SER A 15 34.95 -9.21 3.79
C SER A 15 35.13 -8.15 4.89
N LYS A 16 35.91 -7.08 4.64
CA LYS A 16 36.10 -5.94 5.55
C LYS A 16 35.31 -4.69 5.12
N LYS A 17 34.61 -4.74 3.99
CA LYS A 17 33.83 -3.65 3.41
C LYS A 17 32.35 -3.97 3.56
N ILE A 18 31.54 -3.00 3.97
CA ILE A 18 30.08 -3.10 3.93
C ILE A 18 29.64 -3.12 2.46
N CYS A 19 28.68 -3.98 2.12
CA CYS A 19 28.16 -4.07 0.76
C CYS A 19 27.50 -2.75 0.34
N ASP A 20 27.86 -2.25 -0.84
CA ASP A 20 27.32 -1.03 -1.45
C ASP A 20 26.55 -1.33 -2.75
N ASN A 21 26.16 -2.60 -2.98
CA ASN A 21 25.46 -3.07 -4.17
C ASN A 21 26.10 -2.67 -5.51
N CYS A 22 27.43 -2.54 -5.55
CA CYS A 22 28.15 -2.20 -6.78
C CYS A 22 28.20 -3.32 -7.83
N GLY A 23 27.69 -4.52 -7.53
CA GLY A 23 27.53 -5.61 -8.51
C GLY A 23 28.81 -6.32 -8.95
N LYS A 24 29.98 -5.97 -8.41
CA LYS A 24 31.28 -6.58 -8.81
C LYS A 24 31.37 -8.10 -8.56
N CYS A 25 30.70 -8.61 -7.52
CA CYS A 25 30.61 -10.05 -7.27
C CYS A 25 29.92 -10.77 -8.44
N LEU A 26 28.88 -10.15 -9.00
CA LEU A 26 28.14 -10.68 -10.14
C LEU A 26 29.01 -10.66 -11.42
N GLU A 27 29.84 -9.63 -11.62
CA GLU A 27 30.78 -9.58 -12.74
C GLU A 27 31.84 -10.71 -12.68
N GLU A 28 32.35 -11.04 -11.48
CA GLU A 28 33.27 -12.18 -11.30
C GLU A 28 32.59 -13.53 -11.54
N ASP A 29 31.30 -13.65 -11.17
CA ASP A 29 30.46 -14.81 -11.46
C ASP A 29 30.04 -14.93 -12.94
N GLY A 30 30.52 -14.02 -13.80
CA GLY A 30 30.26 -14.02 -15.23
C GLY A 30 28.86 -13.48 -15.60
N ILE A 31 28.17 -12.84 -14.66
CA ILE A 31 26.89 -12.18 -14.87
C ILE A 31 27.17 -10.77 -15.39
N ASP A 32 26.87 -10.53 -16.66
CA ASP A 32 27.03 -9.22 -17.26
C ASP A 32 25.92 -8.27 -16.79
N ILE A 33 26.22 -7.48 -15.76
CA ILE A 33 25.31 -6.45 -15.22
C ILE A 33 24.99 -5.33 -16.24
N ARG A 34 25.72 -5.26 -17.37
CA ARG A 34 25.44 -4.34 -18.47
C ARG A 34 24.56 -4.96 -19.56
N ALA A 35 24.31 -6.27 -19.50
CA ALA A 35 23.50 -6.98 -20.51
C ALA A 35 22.00 -6.72 -20.40
N ILE A 36 21.55 -5.99 -19.37
CA ILE A 36 20.21 -5.38 -19.37
C ILE A 36 20.31 -4.16 -20.28
N ASN A 37 20.19 -4.39 -21.59
CA ASN A 37 20.05 -3.30 -22.53
C ASN A 37 18.66 -2.68 -22.33
N ILE A 38 18.61 -1.59 -21.57
CA ILE A 38 17.37 -0.83 -21.33
C ILE A 38 16.74 -0.39 -22.66
N ASP A 39 17.56 -0.22 -23.71
CA ASP A 39 17.09 0.13 -25.06
C ASP A 39 16.43 -1.07 -25.79
N ASP A 40 16.74 -2.32 -25.40
CA ASP A 40 16.13 -3.55 -25.94
C ASP A 40 14.88 -4.00 -25.16
N ILE A 41 14.57 -3.36 -24.02
CA ILE A 41 13.24 -3.46 -23.40
C ILE A 41 12.31 -2.66 -24.32
N ALA A 42 11.86 -3.33 -25.40
CA ALA A 42 11.10 -2.72 -26.47
C ALA A 42 9.92 -1.93 -25.91
N LYS A 43 10.02 -0.60 -25.90
CA LYS A 43 8.87 0.29 -25.80
C LYS A 43 8.14 0.21 -27.12
N THR A 44 7.23 -0.75 -27.27
CA THR A 44 6.38 -0.75 -28.45
C THR A 44 5.54 0.54 -28.43
N VAL A 45 5.41 1.21 -29.58
CA VAL A 45 4.73 2.51 -29.66
C VAL A 45 3.26 2.41 -29.22
N GLU A 46 2.66 1.22 -29.35
CA GLU A 46 1.31 0.91 -28.86
C GLU A 46 1.24 0.87 -27.33
N GLU A 47 2.20 0.25 -26.64
CA GLU A 47 2.26 0.25 -25.18
C GLU A 47 2.42 1.66 -24.60
N ASN A 48 3.16 2.54 -25.29
CA ASN A 48 3.26 3.93 -24.86
C ASN A 48 1.90 4.63 -24.87
N SER A 49 1.06 4.39 -25.89
CA SER A 49 -0.29 4.98 -25.94
C SER A 49 -1.18 4.46 -24.81
N PHE A 50 -1.06 3.18 -24.46
CA PHE A 50 -1.78 2.58 -23.35
C PHE A 50 -1.33 3.17 -22.00
N ILE A 51 -0.02 3.28 -21.77
CA ILE A 51 0.56 3.83 -20.54
C ILE A 51 0.23 5.33 -20.40
N GLU A 52 0.26 6.10 -21.50
CA GLU A 52 -0.11 7.51 -21.49
C GLU A 52 -1.60 7.72 -21.20
N GLU A 53 -2.47 6.86 -21.73
CA GLU A 53 -3.91 6.89 -21.45
C GLU A 53 -4.21 6.51 -20.00
N GLU A 54 -3.58 5.45 -19.48
CA GLU A 54 -3.73 5.03 -18.08
C GLU A 54 -3.23 6.12 -17.10
N LEU A 55 -2.07 6.71 -17.39
CA LEU A 55 -1.54 7.84 -16.61
C LEU A 55 -2.48 9.04 -16.63
N LYS A 56 -3.05 9.36 -17.80
CA LYS A 56 -4.01 10.46 -17.93
C LYS A 56 -5.28 10.20 -17.13
N ASN A 57 -5.83 8.99 -17.19
CA ASN A 57 -7.02 8.61 -16.43
C ASN A 57 -6.77 8.67 -14.92
N ALA A 58 -5.60 8.21 -14.46
CA ALA A 58 -5.22 8.31 -13.05
C ALA A 58 -5.11 9.77 -12.58
N LEU A 59 -4.53 10.66 -13.40
CA LEU A 59 -4.44 12.09 -13.09
C LEU A 59 -5.80 12.80 -13.12
N GLU A 60 -6.72 12.37 -13.98
CA GLU A 60 -8.09 12.90 -13.99
C GLU A 60 -8.88 12.44 -12.76
N ALA A 61 -8.76 11.17 -12.35
CA ALA A 61 -9.37 10.66 -11.12
C ALA A 61 -8.87 11.42 -9.87
N LEU A 62 -7.55 11.65 -9.76
CA LEU A 62 -6.98 12.43 -8.66
C LEU A 62 -7.49 13.88 -8.64
N LYS A 63 -7.68 14.50 -9.81
CA LYS A 63 -8.24 15.86 -9.91
C LYS A 63 -9.73 15.90 -9.59
N GLU A 64 -10.47 14.85 -9.90
CA GLU A 64 -11.86 14.72 -9.49
C GLU A 64 -11.96 14.52 -7.97
N GLU A 65 -11.11 13.69 -7.37
CA GLU A 65 -10.99 13.54 -5.90
C GLU A 65 -10.58 14.86 -5.21
N GLU A 66 -9.64 15.61 -5.78
CA GLU A 66 -9.27 16.94 -5.28
C GLU A 66 -10.43 17.93 -5.40
N LYS A 67 -11.19 17.92 -6.51
CA LYS A 67 -12.35 18.81 -6.67
C LYS A 67 -13.51 18.45 -5.74
N ASP A 68 -13.78 17.17 -5.53
CA ASP A 68 -14.81 16.71 -4.59
C ASP A 68 -14.43 17.07 -3.15
N SER A 69 -13.12 17.10 -2.85
CA SER A 69 -12.58 17.59 -1.58
C SER A 69 -12.61 19.13 -1.47
N GLU A 70 -12.33 19.87 -2.54
CA GLU A 70 -12.38 21.34 -2.57
C GLU A 70 -13.83 21.88 -2.50
N GLU A 71 -14.81 21.20 -3.10
CA GLU A 71 -16.22 21.60 -3.00
C GLU A 71 -16.78 21.42 -1.58
N ASN A 72 -16.21 20.53 -0.76
CA ASN A 72 -16.62 20.32 0.64
C ASN A 72 -15.89 21.23 1.64
N ILE A 73 -14.73 21.78 1.29
CA ILE A 73 -13.89 22.59 2.21
C ILE A 73 -13.69 23.99 1.63
N ASN A 74 -14.79 24.72 1.45
CA ASN A 74 -14.77 26.11 0.98
C ASN A 74 -14.47 27.14 2.11
N GLU A 75 -14.20 26.69 3.34
CA GLU A 75 -13.69 27.54 4.41
C GLU A 75 -12.16 27.40 4.48
N GLU A 76 -11.43 28.43 4.02
CA GLU A 76 -9.97 28.51 4.19
C GLU A 76 -9.62 28.37 5.68
N ILE A 77 -8.95 27.28 6.07
CA ILE A 77 -8.57 27.04 7.46
C ILE A 77 -7.49 28.06 7.84
N THR A 78 -7.88 29.01 8.69
CA THR A 78 -7.05 30.03 9.29
C THR A 78 -6.88 29.73 10.78
N LEU A 79 -5.83 30.28 11.41
CA LEU A 79 -5.63 30.17 12.86
C LEU A 79 -6.82 30.71 13.68
N GLU A 80 -7.63 31.58 13.09
CA GLU A 80 -8.77 32.24 13.72
C GLU A 80 -10.05 31.41 13.66
N ASN A 81 -10.25 30.60 12.60
CA ASN A 81 -11.44 29.76 12.43
C ASN A 81 -11.21 28.27 12.74
N TYR A 82 -9.97 27.86 13.03
CA TYR A 82 -9.62 26.46 13.30
C TYR A 82 -10.48 25.82 14.40
N ASN A 83 -10.69 26.53 15.52
CA ASN A 83 -11.51 26.03 16.63
C ASN A 83 -12.99 25.94 16.25
N ASP A 84 -13.51 26.89 15.47
CA ASP A 84 -14.91 26.89 15.02
C ASP A 84 -15.18 25.76 14.00
N ILE A 85 -14.17 25.41 13.18
CA ILE A 85 -14.23 24.28 12.26
C ILE A 85 -14.17 22.96 13.03
N LEU A 86 -13.27 22.85 14.03
CA LEU A 86 -13.20 21.68 14.90
C LEU A 86 -14.50 21.44 15.65
N ASP A 87 -15.11 22.48 16.22
CA ASP A 87 -16.40 22.38 16.93
C ASP A 87 -17.55 21.98 15.98
N LYS A 88 -17.45 22.27 14.67
CA LYS A 88 -18.40 21.77 13.66
C LYS A 88 -18.12 20.31 13.25
N MET A 89 -16.85 19.88 13.22
CA MET A 89 -16.46 18.50 12.89
C MET A 89 -16.76 17.54 14.05
N ASP A 90 -16.63 17.98 15.30
CA ASP A 90 -17.03 17.22 16.50
C ASP A 90 -18.56 16.99 16.58
N LEU A 91 -19.36 17.60 15.67
CA LEU A 91 -20.79 17.32 15.52
C LEU A 91 -21.10 16.19 14.52
N GLU A 92 -20.09 15.61 13.85
CA GLU A 92 -20.24 14.31 13.17
C GLU A 92 -20.20 13.18 14.22
N ASP A 93 -21.27 13.07 15.01
CA ASP A 93 -21.60 11.93 15.90
C ASP A 93 -21.70 10.57 15.15
N ASP A 94 -21.45 10.55 13.84
CA ASP A 94 -21.53 9.38 12.97
C ASP A 94 -20.20 8.63 12.83
N TYR A 95 -19.11 9.11 13.44
CA TYR A 95 -17.86 8.32 13.51
C TYR A 95 -18.07 7.08 14.39
N VAL A 96 -18.14 5.91 13.77
CA VAL A 96 -18.19 4.62 14.46
C VAL A 96 -16.81 3.98 14.41
N ASP A 97 -16.23 3.71 15.57
CA ASP A 97 -14.97 2.98 15.63
C ASP A 97 -15.18 1.56 15.09
N ALA A 98 -14.35 1.15 14.13
CA ALA A 98 -14.37 -0.20 13.58
C ALA A 98 -14.14 -1.24 14.70
N PHE A 99 -13.36 -0.91 15.73
CA PHE A 99 -13.10 -1.80 16.87
C PHE A 99 -14.36 -2.09 17.70
N ASP A 100 -15.33 -1.17 17.74
CA ASP A 100 -16.61 -1.37 18.45
C ASP A 100 -17.49 -2.44 17.78
N ASN A 101 -17.22 -2.76 16.51
CA ASN A 101 -17.98 -3.74 15.73
C ASN A 101 -17.29 -5.11 15.66
N ILE A 102 -16.14 -5.29 16.31
CA ILE A 102 -15.41 -6.57 16.33
C ILE A 102 -15.96 -7.44 17.45
N VAL A 103 -16.40 -8.65 17.09
CA VAL A 103 -16.86 -9.68 18.04
C VAL A 103 -16.03 -10.95 17.82
N TYR A 104 -15.63 -11.59 18.92
CA TYR A 104 -14.88 -12.85 18.85
C TYR A 104 -15.80 -14.02 18.46
N PHE A 105 -15.26 -14.99 17.73
CA PHE A 105 -16.01 -16.18 17.31
C PHE A 105 -16.56 -16.97 18.51
N ASP A 106 -15.82 -17.02 19.62
CA ASP A 106 -16.26 -17.61 20.90
C ASP A 106 -17.56 -16.97 21.43
N GLU A 107 -17.76 -15.66 21.21
CA GLU A 107 -18.96 -14.94 21.66
C GLU A 107 -20.16 -15.17 20.72
N LEU A 108 -19.89 -15.49 19.45
CA LEU A 108 -20.89 -15.83 18.45
C LEU A 108 -21.31 -17.31 18.50
N GLY A 109 -20.66 -18.13 19.33
CA GLY A 109 -20.91 -19.57 19.42
C GLY A 109 -20.46 -20.33 18.17
N VAL A 110 -19.43 -19.82 17.48
CA VAL A 110 -18.79 -20.51 16.35
C VAL A 110 -17.53 -21.18 16.91
N ASP A 111 -17.65 -22.47 17.23
CA ASP A 111 -16.62 -23.19 17.98
C ASP A 111 -15.56 -23.82 17.07
N ASN A 112 -15.83 -23.91 15.75
CA ASN A 112 -14.96 -24.58 14.80
C ASN A 112 -15.10 -24.05 13.36
N ASP A 113 -14.07 -24.31 12.56
CA ASP A 113 -14.00 -23.88 11.14
C ASP A 113 -15.11 -24.48 10.28
N THR A 114 -15.65 -25.64 10.64
CA THR A 114 -16.73 -26.30 9.87
C THR A 114 -18.04 -25.52 9.95
N GLU A 115 -18.41 -25.05 11.15
CA GLU A 115 -19.58 -24.20 11.35
C GLU A 115 -19.42 -22.84 10.66
N LEU A 116 -18.21 -22.26 10.70
CA LEU A 116 -17.90 -21.02 10.00
C LEU A 116 -18.11 -21.17 8.49
N ASP A 117 -17.63 -22.27 7.90
CA ASP A 117 -17.78 -22.59 6.49
C ASP A 117 -19.24 -22.87 6.08
N GLU A 118 -20.03 -23.42 6.98
CA GLU A 118 -21.46 -23.66 6.74
C GLU A 118 -22.25 -22.34 6.76
N LEU A 119 -21.97 -21.45 7.71
CA LEU A 119 -22.69 -20.18 7.91
C LEU A 119 -22.23 -19.05 6.98
N THR A 120 -20.99 -19.12 6.48
CA THR A 120 -20.37 -18.03 5.69
C THR A 120 -19.90 -18.48 4.31
N GLU A 121 -19.76 -17.54 3.39
CA GLU A 121 -19.17 -17.70 2.06
C GLU A 121 -17.91 -16.83 1.96
N GLU A 122 -16.80 -17.38 1.46
CA GLU A 122 -15.55 -16.64 1.24
C GLU A 122 -15.63 -15.86 -0.08
N ILE A 123 -15.54 -14.53 0.02
CA ILE A 123 -15.58 -13.64 -1.14
C ILE A 123 -14.18 -13.17 -1.57
N TYR A 124 -13.22 -13.21 -0.64
CA TYR A 124 -11.81 -12.89 -0.85
C TYR A 124 -10.98 -13.60 0.23
N PRO A 125 -9.67 -13.90 0.00
CA PRO A 125 -8.82 -14.50 1.03
C PRO A 125 -8.93 -13.79 2.38
N GLY A 126 -9.50 -14.47 3.37
CA GLY A 126 -9.71 -13.94 4.73
C GLY A 126 -10.94 -13.06 4.94
N ILE A 127 -11.77 -12.81 3.91
CA ILE A 127 -13.03 -12.07 4.02
C ILE A 127 -14.19 -13.01 3.70
N ARG A 128 -15.01 -13.28 4.72
CA ARG A 128 -16.20 -14.13 4.62
C ARG A 128 -17.46 -13.32 4.90
N LYS A 129 -18.55 -13.68 4.25
CA LYS A 129 -19.88 -13.06 4.40
C LYS A 129 -20.88 -14.09 4.87
N MET A 130 -21.82 -13.72 5.75
CA MET A 130 -22.92 -14.61 6.14
C MET A 130 -23.76 -15.00 4.92
N LYS A 131 -24.05 -16.30 4.78
CA LYS A 131 -25.01 -16.79 3.78
C LYS A 131 -26.42 -16.29 4.14
N LYS A 132 -27.18 -15.88 3.13
CA LYS A 132 -28.58 -15.46 3.29
C LYS A 132 -29.52 -16.66 3.45
#